data_AF-A0A4S1FDN6-F1
#
_entry.id   AF-A0A4S1FDN6-F1
#
_cell.length_a   1.000
_cell.length_b   1.000
_cell.length_c   1.000
_cell.angle_alpha   90.00
_cell.angle_beta   90.00
_cell.angle_gamma   90.00
#
_symmetry.space_group_name_H-M   'P 1'
#
loop_
_entity.id
_entity.type
_entity.pdbx_description
1 polymer ?
#
loop_
_entity_poly.entity_id
_entity_poly.type
_entity_poly.pdbx_seq_one_letter_code
_entity_poly.pdbx_strand_id
1 'polypeptide(L)'
;MLPQLTLNRAFMVDFSAAEPPCFALGMVAVDGKETGFLAMRPKEAIPRHITDQGFQFGHALYGTSQAVLAQFVFRFYGHALYQALVNPALPMVQIILTTMIASGDYFFFALNPSGQVTAFRSEIDAHNIAGMRDNLPAMQAATTSHHEYEQGVRAFARNPAPEGTLMNWACRDNPDYLDLVNNVATLNRAGA
;
A
#
# COMPACT_ATOMS: atom_id res chain seq x y z
N MET A 1 -22.17 1.95 4.39
CA MET A 1 -21.68 0.59 4.70
C MET A 1 -20.47 0.35 3.80
N LEU A 2 -19.39 -0.29 4.31
CA LEU A 2 -18.34 -0.78 3.41
C LEU A 2 -18.90 -2.02 2.68
N PRO A 3 -18.86 -2.06 1.34
CA PRO A 3 -19.24 -3.24 0.57
C PRO A 3 -18.33 -4.42 0.92
N GLN A 4 -18.78 -5.64 0.60
CA GLN A 4 -17.95 -6.83 0.78
C GLN A 4 -16.70 -6.72 -0.10
N LEU A 5 -15.54 -6.85 0.53
CA LEU A 5 -14.25 -6.80 -0.15
C LEU A 5 -13.71 -8.22 -0.31
N THR A 6 -13.30 -8.58 -1.52
CA THR A 6 -12.69 -9.86 -1.84
C THR A 6 -11.20 -9.64 -2.11
N LEU A 7 -10.35 -10.32 -1.35
CA LEU A 7 -8.89 -10.24 -1.44
C LEU A 7 -8.31 -11.64 -1.55
N ASN A 8 -7.04 -11.75 -1.95
CA ASN A 8 -6.35 -13.02 -1.92
C ASN A 8 -6.08 -13.50 -0.48
N ARG A 9 -6.43 -14.75 -0.18
CA ARG A 9 -6.33 -15.33 1.16
C ARG A 9 -4.88 -15.55 1.58
N ALA A 10 -4.03 -16.05 0.68
CA ALA A 10 -2.61 -16.26 0.99
C ALA A 10 -1.93 -14.92 1.29
N PHE A 11 -2.23 -13.87 0.51
CA PHE A 11 -1.78 -12.51 0.79
C PHE A 11 -2.16 -12.09 2.23
N MET A 12 -3.42 -12.26 2.62
CA MET A 12 -3.89 -11.83 3.94
C MET A 12 -3.21 -12.59 5.09
N VAL A 13 -2.98 -13.89 4.92
CA VAL A 13 -2.26 -14.73 5.89
C VAL A 13 -0.81 -14.26 6.03
N ASP A 14 -0.11 -14.11 4.91
CA ASP A 14 1.29 -13.74 4.89
C ASP A 14 1.51 -12.32 5.42
N PHE A 15 0.63 -11.39 5.04
CA PHE A 15 0.69 -10.01 5.52
C PHE A 15 0.40 -9.90 7.03
N SER A 16 -0.55 -10.69 7.55
CA SER A 16 -0.84 -10.73 9.00
C SER A 16 0.31 -11.33 9.81
N ALA A 17 1.05 -12.27 9.23
CA ALA A 17 2.21 -12.90 9.84
C ALA A 17 3.50 -12.07 9.74
N ALA A 18 3.59 -11.13 8.80
CA ALA A 18 4.76 -10.30 8.59
C ALA A 18 5.09 -9.44 9.83
N GLU A 19 6.38 -9.30 10.13
CA GLU A 19 6.86 -8.52 11.29
C GLU A 19 6.48 -7.03 11.16
N PRO A 20 5.82 -6.43 12.16
CA PRO A 20 5.43 -5.02 12.11
C PRO A 20 6.58 -4.11 12.59
N PRO A 21 6.71 -2.87 12.09
CA PRO A 21 5.77 -2.23 11.18
C PRO A 21 6.01 -2.65 9.71
N CYS A 22 4.97 -3.09 9.03
CA CYS A 22 5.05 -3.53 7.64
C CYS A 22 3.95 -2.92 6.77
N PHE A 23 4.24 -2.95 5.47
CA PHE A 23 3.41 -2.41 4.40
C PHE A 23 3.28 -3.43 3.29
N ALA A 24 2.15 -3.44 2.59
CA ALA A 24 1.97 -4.20 1.37
C ALA A 24 1.01 -3.49 0.41
N LEU A 25 1.05 -3.89 -0.86
CA LEU A 25 0.09 -3.50 -1.88
C LEU A 25 -0.45 -4.75 -2.55
N GLY A 26 -1.71 -4.71 -2.98
CA GLY A 26 -2.38 -5.85 -3.59
C GLY A 26 -3.62 -5.46 -4.36
N MET A 27 -4.37 -6.46 -4.81
CA MET A 27 -5.63 -6.30 -5.54
C MET A 27 -6.83 -6.63 -4.64
N VAL A 28 -7.91 -5.91 -4.81
CA VAL A 28 -9.18 -6.11 -4.12
C VAL A 28 -10.32 -6.02 -5.13
N ALA A 29 -11.29 -6.92 -5.02
CA ALA A 29 -12.54 -6.86 -5.75
C ALA A 29 -13.66 -6.34 -4.84
N VAL A 30 -14.45 -5.42 -5.37
CA VAL A 30 -15.62 -4.83 -4.72
C VAL A 30 -16.74 -4.69 -5.76
N ASP A 31 -17.94 -5.20 -5.45
CA ASP A 31 -19.11 -5.14 -6.34
C ASP A 31 -18.81 -5.62 -7.78
N GLY A 32 -17.97 -6.66 -7.91
CA GLY A 32 -17.54 -7.23 -9.19
C GLY A 32 -16.51 -6.41 -9.97
N LYS A 33 -15.97 -5.34 -9.39
CA LYS A 33 -14.89 -4.53 -9.97
C LYS A 33 -13.60 -4.71 -9.20
N GLU A 34 -12.49 -4.85 -9.93
CA GLU A 34 -11.16 -4.94 -9.34
C GLU A 34 -10.51 -3.57 -9.24
N THR A 35 -9.81 -3.33 -8.13
CA THR A 35 -8.89 -2.21 -7.96
C THR A 35 -7.73 -2.60 -7.07
N GLY A 36 -6.76 -1.70 -6.87
CA GLY A 36 -5.66 -1.91 -5.94
C GLY A 36 -5.98 -1.43 -4.52
N PHE A 37 -5.16 -1.90 -3.59
CA PHE A 37 -5.15 -1.39 -2.22
C PHE A 37 -3.73 -1.19 -1.69
N LEU A 38 -3.62 -0.33 -0.69
CA LEU A 38 -2.46 -0.15 0.16
C LEU A 38 -2.79 -0.66 1.56
N ALA A 39 -1.91 -1.44 2.18
CA ALA A 39 -2.12 -1.95 3.53
C ALA A 39 -0.92 -1.67 4.42
N MET A 40 -1.19 -1.28 5.67
CA MET A 40 -0.18 -1.16 6.70
C MET A 40 -0.55 -1.96 7.95
N ARG A 41 0.46 -2.46 8.64
CA ARG A 41 0.35 -3.05 9.97
C ARG A 41 1.36 -2.37 10.88
N PRO A 42 0.95 -1.38 11.68
CA PRO A 42 1.84 -0.70 12.61
C PRO A 42 2.22 -1.63 13.78
N LYS A 43 3.32 -1.30 14.47
CA LYS A 43 3.76 -2.04 15.68
C LYS A 43 2.79 -1.84 16.84
N GLU A 44 2.22 -0.65 16.95
CA GLU A 44 1.24 -0.26 17.95
C GLU A 44 -0.09 0.08 17.27
N ALA A 45 -1.20 -0.18 17.96
CA ALA A 45 -2.51 0.15 17.42
C ALA A 45 -2.65 1.68 17.30
N ILE A 46 -3.13 2.14 16.14
CA ILE A 46 -3.48 3.56 15.98
C ILE A 46 -4.78 3.80 16.73
N PRO A 47 -4.84 4.78 17.66
CA PRO A 47 -6.06 5.04 18.42
C PRO A 47 -7.25 5.37 17.51
N ARG A 48 -8.44 4.87 17.85
CA ARG A 48 -9.65 5.09 17.02
C ARG A 48 -9.93 6.57 16.75
N HIS A 49 -9.79 7.42 17.77
CA HIS A 49 -10.00 8.86 17.62
C HIS A 49 -9.01 9.54 16.64
N ILE A 50 -7.89 8.88 16.31
CA ILE A 50 -6.95 9.31 15.27
C ILE A 50 -7.38 8.76 13.91
N THR A 51 -7.71 7.47 13.81
CA THR A 51 -8.16 6.88 12.53
C THR A 51 -9.48 7.48 12.04
N ASP A 52 -10.37 7.88 12.95
CA ASP A 52 -11.65 8.52 12.63
C ASP A 52 -11.48 9.93 12.03
N GLN A 53 -10.32 10.57 12.24
CA GLN A 53 -9.96 11.84 11.60
C GLN A 53 -9.40 11.63 10.18
N GLY A 54 -9.18 10.39 9.77
CA GLY A 54 -8.50 10.06 8.53
C GLY A 54 -6.98 10.26 8.62
N PHE A 55 -6.33 10.26 7.46
CA PHE A 55 -4.89 10.43 7.32
C PHE A 55 -4.58 11.16 6.03
N GLN A 56 -3.41 11.79 5.96
CA GLN A 56 -2.89 12.31 4.71
C GLN A 56 -2.09 11.22 3.99
N PHE A 57 -2.48 10.94 2.75
CA PHE A 57 -1.73 10.10 1.84
C PHE A 57 -0.81 10.97 0.97
N GLY A 58 0.44 10.53 0.79
CA GLY A 58 1.37 11.15 -0.13
C GLY A 58 2.20 10.10 -0.84
N HIS A 59 2.76 10.48 -1.99
CA HIS A 59 3.65 9.64 -2.78
C HIS A 59 4.75 10.48 -3.43
N ALA A 60 5.89 9.85 -3.66
CA ALA A 60 7.02 10.45 -4.36
C ALA A 60 7.84 9.38 -5.06
N LEU A 61 8.70 9.81 -5.99
CA LEU A 61 9.76 8.96 -6.51
C LEU A 61 11.05 9.26 -5.75
N TYR A 62 11.76 8.22 -5.37
CA TYR A 62 13.04 8.30 -4.67
C TYR A 62 14.11 7.54 -5.46
N GLY A 63 15.30 8.13 -5.57
CA GLY A 63 16.44 7.52 -6.23
C GLY A 63 16.85 8.25 -7.52
N THR A 64 17.35 7.51 -8.50
CA THR A 64 17.85 8.07 -9.78
C THR A 64 16.86 7.77 -10.90
N SER A 65 17.14 8.24 -12.12
CA SER A 65 16.32 7.92 -13.30
C SER A 65 16.29 6.43 -13.67
N GLN A 66 17.21 5.61 -13.14
CA GLN A 66 17.32 4.17 -13.43
C GLN A 66 16.96 3.31 -12.20
N ALA A 67 17.36 3.76 -11.00
CA ALA A 67 17.02 3.14 -9.73
C ALA A 67 15.92 3.98 -9.05
N VAL A 68 14.67 3.77 -9.48
CA VAL A 68 13.48 4.49 -9.00
C VAL A 68 12.76 3.61 -7.98
N LEU A 69 12.54 4.17 -6.79
CA LEU A 69 11.65 3.62 -5.77
C LEU A 69 10.40 4.48 -5.68
N ALA A 70 9.24 3.85 -5.56
CA ALA A 70 8.02 4.56 -5.23
C ALA A 70 7.88 4.64 -3.71
N GLN A 71 7.87 5.86 -3.19
CA GLN A 71 7.62 6.16 -1.78
C GLN A 71 6.13 6.37 -1.58
N PHE A 72 5.57 5.73 -0.58
CA PHE A 72 4.23 6.00 -0.05
C PHE A 72 4.34 6.52 1.38
N VAL A 73 3.57 7.56 1.70
CA VAL A 73 3.59 8.25 2.98
C VAL A 73 2.17 8.31 3.55
N PHE A 74 2.03 7.95 4.82
CA PHE A 74 0.77 7.93 5.56
C PHE A 74 0.97 8.74 6.84
N ARG A 75 0.39 9.94 6.88
CA ARG A 75 0.46 10.83 8.06
C ARG A 75 -0.86 10.81 8.81
N PHE A 76 -0.82 10.25 10.01
CA PHE A 76 -1.90 10.32 10.98
C PHE A 76 -1.65 11.52 11.90
N TYR A 77 -2.50 12.54 11.81
CA TYR A 77 -2.33 13.82 12.50
C TYR A 77 -2.26 13.63 14.03
N GLY A 78 -1.25 14.23 14.67
CA GLY A 78 -1.03 14.11 16.11
C GLY A 78 -0.58 12.72 16.59
N HIS A 79 -0.25 11.79 15.68
CA HIS A 79 0.15 10.43 16.03
C HIS A 79 1.50 10.03 15.42
N ALA A 80 1.54 9.74 14.13
CA ALA A 80 2.76 9.24 13.47
C ALA A 80 2.73 9.45 11.96
N LEU A 81 3.92 9.48 11.37
CA LEU A 81 4.13 9.33 9.94
C LEU A 81 4.72 7.95 9.68
N TYR A 82 4.08 7.20 8.79
CA TYR A 82 4.58 5.95 8.28
C TYR A 82 4.92 6.11 6.81
N GLN A 83 5.94 5.37 6.36
CA GLN A 83 6.33 5.38 4.96
C GLN A 83 6.83 4.03 4.51
N ALA A 84 6.64 3.73 3.23
CA ALA A 84 7.13 2.52 2.60
C ALA A 84 7.80 2.87 1.28
N LEU A 85 8.80 2.07 0.92
CA LEU A 85 9.43 2.11 -0.39
C LEU A 85 9.11 0.82 -1.11
N VAL A 86 8.66 0.93 -2.36
CA VAL A 86 8.37 -0.22 -3.21
C VAL A 86 9.20 -0.13 -4.48
N ASN A 87 9.43 -1.28 -5.10
CA ASN A 87 10.11 -1.36 -6.39
C ASN A 87 9.05 -1.34 -7.51
N PRO A 88 8.86 -0.23 -8.25
CA PRO A 88 7.91 -0.13 -9.35
C PRO A 88 8.31 -0.93 -10.59
N ALA A 89 9.54 -1.47 -10.66
CA ALA A 89 9.97 -2.35 -11.74
C ALA A 89 9.37 -3.76 -11.66
N LEU A 90 8.79 -4.15 -10.51
CA LEU A 90 8.21 -5.48 -10.35
C LEU A 90 6.84 -5.58 -11.06
N PRO A 91 6.57 -6.64 -11.85
CA PRO A 91 5.35 -6.75 -12.63
C PRO A 91 4.07 -6.65 -11.79
N MET A 92 4.06 -7.26 -10.60
CA MET A 92 2.92 -7.20 -9.69
C MET A 92 2.60 -5.75 -9.28
N VAL A 93 3.63 -4.95 -8.98
CA VAL A 93 3.50 -3.54 -8.61
C VAL A 93 2.96 -2.72 -9.77
N GLN A 94 3.44 -2.97 -10.99
CA GLN A 94 2.95 -2.27 -12.19
C GLN A 94 1.47 -2.54 -12.45
N ILE A 95 1.03 -3.80 -12.31
CA ILE A 95 -0.38 -4.19 -12.47
C ILE A 95 -1.25 -3.44 -11.45
N ILE A 96 -0.84 -3.45 -10.18
CA ILE A 96 -1.62 -2.83 -9.09
C ILE A 96 -1.74 -1.31 -9.30
N LEU A 97 -0.62 -0.62 -9.54
CA LEU A 97 -0.62 0.85 -9.72
C LEU A 97 -1.38 1.28 -10.97
N THR A 98 -1.21 0.54 -12.08
CA THR A 98 -1.96 0.81 -13.32
C THR A 98 -3.46 0.61 -13.09
N THR A 99 -3.85 -0.44 -12.37
CA THR A 99 -5.26 -0.70 -12.05
C THR A 99 -5.84 0.41 -11.18
N MET A 100 -5.15 0.82 -10.11
CA MET A 100 -5.62 1.92 -9.24
C MET A 100 -5.85 3.22 -10.03
N ILE A 101 -4.92 3.57 -10.92
CA ILE A 101 -5.02 4.79 -11.72
C ILE A 101 -6.13 4.69 -12.76
N ALA A 102 -6.27 3.53 -13.41
CA ALA A 102 -7.30 3.30 -14.42
C ALA A 102 -8.71 3.23 -13.82
N SER A 103 -8.86 2.62 -12.65
CA SER A 103 -10.16 2.46 -11.99
C SER A 103 -10.69 3.75 -11.36
N GLY A 104 -9.81 4.71 -11.06
CA GLY A 104 -10.23 5.90 -10.34
C GLY A 104 -10.59 5.61 -8.87
N ASP A 105 -10.11 4.51 -8.29
CA ASP A 105 -10.45 4.09 -6.92
C ASP A 105 -9.33 3.27 -6.29
N TYR A 106 -9.20 3.30 -4.97
CA TYR A 106 -8.37 2.35 -4.23
C TYR A 106 -8.81 2.23 -2.77
N PHE A 107 -8.38 1.14 -2.14
CA PHE A 107 -8.58 0.94 -0.70
C PHE A 107 -7.30 1.16 0.09
N PHE A 108 -7.46 1.66 1.30
CA PHE A 108 -6.41 1.66 2.31
C PHE A 108 -6.84 0.83 3.51
N PHE A 109 -5.96 -0.07 3.96
CA PHE A 109 -6.18 -0.92 5.12
C PHE A 109 -5.15 -0.65 6.22
N ALA A 110 -5.61 -0.47 7.44
CA ALA A 110 -4.77 -0.49 8.63
C ALA A 110 -5.13 -1.70 9.50
N LEU A 111 -4.21 -2.66 9.60
CA LEU A 111 -4.33 -3.85 10.43
C LEU A 111 -3.73 -3.57 11.80
N ASN A 112 -4.58 -3.42 12.81
CA ASN A 112 -4.10 -3.26 14.18
C ASN A 112 -3.48 -4.56 14.72
N PRO A 113 -2.52 -4.50 15.66
CA PRO A 113 -1.96 -5.69 16.31
C PRO A 113 -3.01 -6.61 16.95
N SER A 114 -4.18 -6.08 17.30
CA SER A 114 -5.34 -6.83 17.82
C SER A 114 -6.11 -7.63 16.77
N GLY A 115 -5.71 -7.58 15.50
CA GLY A 115 -6.41 -8.22 14.37
C GLY A 115 -7.60 -7.43 13.83
N GLN A 116 -7.92 -6.26 14.39
CA GLN A 116 -8.93 -5.36 13.84
C GLN A 116 -8.42 -4.68 12.58
N VAL A 117 -9.22 -4.71 11.52
CA VAL A 117 -8.93 -4.02 10.26
C VAL A 117 -9.76 -2.75 10.16
N THR A 118 -9.10 -1.62 9.92
CA THR A 118 -9.76 -0.37 9.51
C THR A 118 -9.59 -0.23 8.00
N ALA A 119 -10.68 0.00 7.29
CA ALA A 119 -10.68 0.16 5.84
C ALA A 119 -11.20 1.54 5.45
N PHE A 120 -10.47 2.20 4.56
CA PHE A 120 -10.86 3.46 3.94
C PHE A 120 -10.95 3.20 2.44
N ARG A 121 -12.06 3.60 1.82
CA ARG A 121 -12.16 3.68 0.37
C ARG A 121 -11.85 5.11 -0.04
N SER A 122 -10.90 5.31 -0.93
CA SER A 122 -10.63 6.61 -1.49
C SER A 122 -11.09 6.63 -2.93
N GLU A 123 -12.17 7.35 -3.19
CA GLU A 123 -12.51 7.74 -4.55
C GLU A 123 -11.40 8.67 -5.05
N ILE A 124 -10.91 8.42 -6.27
CA ILE A 124 -9.88 9.26 -6.86
C ILE A 124 -10.54 10.54 -7.33
N ASP A 125 -10.51 11.56 -6.48
CA ASP A 125 -10.64 12.92 -6.97
C ASP A 125 -9.38 13.28 -7.79
N ALA A 126 -9.54 14.23 -8.72
CA ALA A 126 -8.47 14.62 -9.63
C ALA A 126 -7.24 15.22 -8.93
N HIS A 127 -7.28 15.47 -7.61
CA HIS A 127 -6.21 16.12 -6.86
C HIS A 127 -5.36 15.12 -6.04
N ASN A 128 -5.95 14.06 -5.49
CA ASN A 128 -5.26 13.15 -4.57
C ASN A 128 -4.30 12.17 -5.28
N ILE A 129 -4.56 11.82 -6.55
CA ILE A 129 -3.70 10.92 -7.34
C ILE A 129 -3.06 11.59 -8.57
N ALA A 130 -3.28 12.90 -8.79
CA ALA A 130 -2.64 13.63 -9.90
C ALA A 130 -1.15 13.33 -9.99
N GLY A 131 -0.42 13.47 -8.88
CA GLY A 131 1.01 13.18 -8.86
C GLY A 131 1.36 11.70 -9.05
N MET A 132 0.49 10.76 -8.67
CA MET A 132 0.77 9.32 -8.84
C MET A 132 0.55 8.93 -10.31
N ARG A 133 -0.47 9.51 -10.95
CA ARG A 133 -0.69 9.43 -12.40
C ARG A 133 0.46 10.06 -13.18
N ASP A 134 0.93 11.23 -12.76
CA ASP A 134 2.04 11.93 -13.42
C ASP A 134 3.37 11.18 -13.27
N ASN A 135 3.56 10.45 -12.16
CA ASN A 135 4.72 9.60 -11.93
C ASN A 135 4.62 8.21 -12.56
N LEU A 136 3.42 7.77 -13.01
CA LEU A 136 3.22 6.42 -13.54
C LEU A 136 4.15 6.09 -14.72
N PRO A 137 4.36 6.97 -15.72
CA PRO A 137 5.29 6.65 -16.80
C PRO A 137 6.72 6.37 -16.32
N ALA A 138 7.19 7.12 -15.31
CA ALA A 138 8.52 6.89 -14.73
C ALA A 138 8.57 5.60 -13.91
N MET A 139 7.50 5.24 -13.19
CA MET A 139 7.38 3.97 -12.50
C MET A 139 7.37 2.78 -13.47
N GLN A 140 6.66 2.89 -14.59
CA GLN A 140 6.59 1.85 -15.63
C GLN A 140 7.92 1.68 -16.38
N ALA A 141 8.68 2.76 -16.55
CA ALA A 141 10.01 2.74 -17.17
C ALA A 141 11.12 2.29 -16.22
N ALA A 142 10.84 2.10 -14.93
CA ALA A 142 11.84 1.73 -13.94
C ALA A 142 12.42 0.33 -14.23
N THR A 143 13.74 0.21 -14.13
CA THR A 143 14.48 -1.05 -14.33
C THR A 143 15.21 -1.47 -13.06
N THR A 144 14.73 -1.04 -11.90
CA THR A 144 15.40 -1.19 -10.62
C THR A 144 15.51 -2.66 -10.23
N SER A 145 16.74 -3.15 -10.14
CA SER A 145 17.04 -4.51 -9.70
C SER A 145 16.76 -4.70 -8.20
N HIS A 146 16.68 -5.96 -7.76
CA HIS A 146 16.54 -6.27 -6.33
C HIS A 146 17.68 -5.68 -5.49
N HIS A 147 18.92 -5.74 -5.99
CA HIS A 147 20.07 -5.19 -5.30
C HIS A 147 19.99 -3.66 -5.16
N GLU A 148 19.62 -2.94 -6.22
CA GLU A 148 19.42 -1.49 -6.18
C GLU A 148 18.27 -1.09 -5.25
N TYR A 149 17.19 -1.88 -5.24
CA TYR A 149 16.11 -1.69 -4.28
C TYR A 149 16.61 -1.78 -2.83
N GLU A 150 17.32 -2.85 -2.46
CA GLU A 150 17.84 -3.02 -1.10
C GLU A 150 18.84 -1.92 -0.72
N GLN A 151 19.69 -1.49 -1.65
CA GLN A 151 20.59 -0.36 -1.45
C GLN A 151 19.84 0.96 -1.24
N GLY A 152 18.82 1.23 -2.07
CA GLY A 152 17.99 2.42 -1.98
C GLY A 152 17.22 2.50 -0.66
N VAL A 153 16.64 1.39 -0.21
CA VAL A 153 15.97 1.29 1.10
C VAL A 153 16.96 1.58 2.24
N ARG A 154 18.15 0.97 2.22
CA ARG A 154 19.19 1.22 3.24
C ARG A 154 19.67 2.67 3.22
N ALA A 155 19.76 3.29 2.04
CA ALA A 155 20.14 4.69 1.91
C ALA A 155 19.08 5.61 2.49
N PHE A 156 17.82 5.38 2.14
CA PHE A 156 16.69 6.15 2.67
C PHE A 156 16.57 6.02 4.19
N ALA A 157 16.72 4.81 4.73
CA ALA A 157 16.63 4.56 6.17
C ALA A 157 17.65 5.35 7.01
N ARG A 158 18.78 5.77 6.44
CA ARG A 158 19.78 6.59 7.14
C ARG A 158 19.37 8.05 7.28
N ASN A 159 18.53 8.56 6.38
CA ASN A 159 18.05 9.93 6.39
C ASN A 159 16.68 10.04 5.70
N PRO A 160 15.61 9.55 6.35
CA PRO A 160 14.29 9.54 5.77
C PRO A 160 13.76 10.96 5.55
N ALA A 161 13.23 11.22 4.35
CA ALA A 161 12.59 12.48 4.01
C ALA A 161 11.19 12.22 3.43
N PRO A 162 10.10 12.65 4.09
CA PRO A 162 10.06 13.25 5.43
C PRO A 162 10.49 12.26 6.53
N GLU A 163 10.83 12.79 7.71
CA GLU A 163 11.12 11.96 8.90
C GLU A 163 9.87 11.17 9.32
N GLY A 164 10.06 9.88 9.62
CA GLY A 164 9.00 9.00 10.11
C GLY A 164 9.39 7.52 10.04
N THR A 165 8.44 6.67 10.41
CA THR A 165 8.64 5.22 10.53
C THR A 165 8.67 4.57 9.15
N LEU A 166 9.84 4.12 8.72
CA LEU A 166 9.98 3.29 7.52
C LEU A 166 9.46 1.86 7.82
N MET A 167 8.43 1.45 7.09
CA MET A 167 7.82 0.14 7.16
C MET A 167 8.54 -0.83 6.21
N ASN A 168 8.69 -2.09 6.62
CA ASN A 168 9.17 -3.12 5.72
C ASN A 168 8.09 -3.45 4.67
N TRP A 169 8.45 -3.46 3.40
CA TRP A 169 7.56 -3.93 2.34
C TRP A 169 7.50 -5.47 2.34
N ALA A 170 6.35 -5.99 2.77
CA ALA A 170 5.99 -7.40 2.79
C ALA A 170 5.23 -7.81 1.51
N CYS A 171 5.03 -9.11 1.32
CA CYS A 171 4.24 -9.67 0.21
C CYS A 171 4.68 -9.13 -1.17
N ARG A 172 6.00 -9.06 -1.42
CA ARG A 172 6.60 -8.22 -2.47
C ARG A 172 6.20 -8.56 -3.90
N ASP A 173 6.61 -9.72 -4.44
CA ASP A 173 6.38 -10.07 -5.84
C ASP A 173 6.00 -11.54 -5.96
N ASN A 174 4.78 -11.84 -5.54
CA ASN A 174 4.17 -13.15 -5.74
C ASN A 174 2.91 -12.96 -6.60
N PRO A 175 2.94 -13.36 -7.89
CA PRO A 175 1.82 -13.15 -8.80
C PRO A 175 0.55 -13.88 -8.35
N ASP A 176 0.66 -14.95 -7.56
CA ASP A 176 -0.49 -15.68 -7.02
C ASP A 176 -1.35 -14.80 -6.09
N TYR A 177 -0.81 -13.71 -5.55
CA TYR A 177 -1.57 -12.75 -4.75
C TYR A 177 -2.53 -11.89 -5.57
N LEU A 178 -2.42 -11.89 -6.90
CA LEU A 178 -3.35 -11.19 -7.80
C LEU A 178 -4.61 -12.01 -8.10
N ASP A 179 -4.65 -13.30 -7.74
CA ASP A 179 -5.82 -14.15 -7.96
C ASP A 179 -6.96 -13.80 -6.98
N LEU A 180 -8.01 -13.20 -7.52
CA LEU A 180 -9.24 -12.84 -6.82
C LEU A 180 -10.42 -13.79 -7.12
N VAL A 181 -10.14 -14.99 -7.65
CA VAL A 181 -11.14 -16.00 -8.02
C VAL A 181 -10.94 -17.30 -7.24
N ASN A 182 -9.75 -17.90 -7.27
CA ASN A 182 -9.57 -19.27 -6.77
C ASN A 182 -9.09 -19.35 -5.32
N ASN A 183 -8.43 -18.31 -4.80
CA ASN A 183 -7.86 -18.29 -3.46
C ASN A 183 -8.27 -17.04 -2.67
N VAL A 184 -9.57 -16.91 -2.40
CA VAL A 184 -10.15 -15.67 -1.86
C VAL A 184 -10.45 -15.71 -0.37
N ALA A 185 -10.29 -14.56 0.28
CA ALA A 185 -10.81 -14.22 1.60
C ALA A 185 -11.71 -12.99 1.48
N THR A 186 -12.71 -12.90 2.34
CA THR A 186 -13.68 -11.80 2.34
C THR A 186 -13.52 -10.96 3.60
N LEU A 187 -13.35 -9.65 3.42
CA LEU A 187 -13.43 -8.68 4.50
C LEU A 187 -14.84 -8.08 4.51
N ASN A 188 -15.59 -8.46 5.54
CA ASN A 188 -16.89 -7.89 5.87
C ASN A 188 -16.71 -6.98 7.08
N ARG A 189 -17.51 -5.92 7.20
CA ARG A 189 -17.57 -5.18 8.46
C ARG A 189 -18.04 -6.14 9.56
N ALA A 190 -17.31 -6.25 10.66
CA ALA A 190 -17.89 -6.78 11.88
C ALA A 190 -19.09 -5.89 12.24
N GLY A 191 -20.28 -6.49 12.35
CA GLY A 191 -21.47 -5.78 12.81
C GLY A 191 -21.14 -5.03 14.10
N ALA A 192 -21.64 -3.80 14.20
CA ALA A 192 -21.65 -3.05 15.45
C ALA A 192 -22.43 -3.81 16.52
#